data_AF-A0A2N1VPC9-F1
#
_entry.id   AF-A0A2N1VPC9-F1
#
_cell.length_a   1.000
_cell.length_b   1.000
_cell.length_c   1.000
_cell.angle_alpha   90.00
_cell.angle_beta   90.00
_cell.angle_gamma   90.00
#
_symmetry.space_group_name_H-M   'P 1'
#
loop_
_entity.id
_entity.type
_entity.pdbx_description
1 polymer ?
#
loop_
_entity_poly.entity_id
_entity_poly.type
_entity_poly.pdbx_seq_one_letter_code
_entity_poly.pdbx_strand_id
1 'polypeptide(L)'
;MKILFAMFFLMSFVIFAQDGGLQHSASNTQGKGFDEVPTSLKSRVGSFFETLKSEDINKAYEELLQNSPIMNQKEDLNNLVVQTRRAIGLYGKIYNNEPVYADLVSNSYIRLNYLGIHSNYPVRWIFTFYRSPKHDWIITNIKFDDLSEYYFRDN
;
A
#
# COMPACT_ATOMS: atom_id res chain seq x y z
N MET A 1 -74.04 20.84 -29.01
CA MET A 1 -73.75 19.58 -29.72
C MET A 1 -72.25 19.31 -29.66
N LYS A 2 -71.88 18.22 -28.97
CA LYS A 2 -70.65 17.39 -29.06
C LYS A 2 -70.31 16.88 -27.67
N ILE A 3 -70.81 15.68 -27.42
CA ILE A 3 -70.46 14.78 -26.33
C ILE A 3 -68.96 14.49 -26.44
N LEU A 4 -68.20 14.67 -25.36
CA LEU A 4 -66.86 14.12 -25.28
C LEU A 4 -66.76 13.20 -24.07
N PHE A 5 -66.79 11.91 -24.40
CA PHE A 5 -66.52 10.77 -23.57
C PHE A 5 -65.02 10.76 -23.26
N ALA A 6 -64.62 10.76 -21.99
CA ALA A 6 -63.23 10.51 -21.60
C ALA A 6 -63.20 9.57 -20.39
N MET A 7 -63.46 8.31 -20.73
CA MET A 7 -62.87 7.07 -20.23
C MET A 7 -61.95 7.19 -19.00
N PHE A 8 -62.44 6.65 -17.89
CA PHE A 8 -61.70 6.39 -16.66
C PHE A 8 -60.67 5.28 -16.92
N PHE A 9 -59.39 5.63 -17.05
CA PHE A 9 -58.31 4.66 -17.18
C PHE A 9 -57.66 4.44 -15.80
N LEU A 10 -58.16 3.43 -15.09
CA LEU A 10 -57.49 2.86 -13.91
C LEU A 10 -56.28 2.07 -14.41
N MET A 11 -55.12 2.73 -14.48
CA MET A 11 -53.85 2.06 -14.70
C MET A 11 -53.24 1.71 -13.34
N SER A 12 -53.40 0.46 -12.95
CA SER A 12 -52.66 -0.16 -11.87
C SER A 12 -51.18 -0.14 -12.25
N PHE A 13 -50.42 0.82 -11.72
CA PHE A 13 -48.96 0.74 -11.78
C PHE A 13 -48.51 -0.42 -10.90
N VAL A 14 -48.09 -1.49 -11.58
CA VAL A 14 -47.38 -2.62 -11.01
C VAL A 14 -46.16 -2.08 -10.27
N ILE A 15 -46.09 -2.43 -8.99
CA ILE A 15 -44.93 -2.26 -8.13
C ILE A 15 -43.77 -3.04 -8.75
N PHE A 16 -42.78 -2.34 -9.30
CA PHE A 16 -41.42 -2.87 -9.34
C PHE A 16 -40.69 -2.24 -8.16
N ALA A 17 -40.69 -2.97 -7.05
CA ALA A 17 -39.60 -2.85 -6.10
C ALA A 17 -38.35 -3.23 -6.89
N GLN A 18 -37.57 -2.23 -7.30
CA GLN A 18 -36.17 -2.48 -7.59
C GLN A 18 -35.56 -2.88 -6.25
N ASP A 19 -35.56 -4.19 -6.00
CA ASP A 19 -34.49 -4.88 -5.28
C ASP A 19 -33.21 -4.57 -6.04
N GLY A 20 -32.75 -3.33 -5.86
CA GLY A 20 -31.42 -2.89 -6.23
C GLY A 20 -30.51 -3.62 -5.29
N GLY A 21 -30.25 -4.89 -5.60
CA GLY A 21 -29.19 -5.66 -5.01
C GLY A 21 -27.99 -4.74 -5.00
N LEU A 22 -27.60 -4.34 -3.79
CA LEU A 22 -26.33 -3.67 -3.57
C LEU A 22 -25.31 -4.66 -4.09
N GLN A 23 -24.86 -4.38 -5.31
CA GLN A 23 -23.73 -5.02 -5.92
C GLN A 23 -22.56 -4.62 -5.02
N HIS A 24 -22.35 -5.39 -3.95
CA HIS A 24 -21.04 -5.55 -3.35
C HIS A 24 -20.19 -6.21 -4.42
N SER A 25 -19.78 -5.41 -5.41
CA SER A 25 -18.49 -5.57 -6.02
C SER A 25 -17.53 -5.46 -4.85
N ALA A 26 -17.22 -6.60 -4.26
CA ALA A 26 -15.98 -6.79 -3.53
C ALA A 26 -14.87 -6.56 -4.57
N SER A 27 -14.61 -5.28 -4.84
CA SER A 27 -13.33 -4.82 -5.33
C SER A 27 -12.35 -5.40 -4.34
N ASN A 28 -11.63 -6.41 -4.81
CA ASN A 28 -10.55 -7.04 -4.11
C ASN A 28 -9.67 -5.90 -3.58
N THR A 29 -9.76 -5.62 -2.28
CA THR A 29 -9.07 -4.49 -1.63
C THR A 29 -7.62 -4.90 -1.39
N GLN A 30 -6.97 -5.43 -2.43
CA GLN A 30 -5.54 -5.68 -2.43
C GLN A 30 -4.88 -4.54 -3.20
N GLY A 31 -4.05 -3.76 -2.52
CA GLY A 31 -3.09 -2.88 -3.16
C GLY A 31 -3.69 -1.75 -4.01
N LYS A 32 -4.59 -0.92 -3.48
CA LYS A 32 -5.08 0.26 -4.24
C LYS A 32 -3.89 1.09 -4.76
N GLY A 33 -3.82 1.29 -6.08
CA GLY A 33 -2.73 2.01 -6.75
C GLY A 33 -1.47 1.19 -7.04
N PHE A 34 -1.33 -0.04 -6.54
CA PHE A 34 -0.14 -0.87 -6.76
C PHE A 34 0.00 -1.40 -8.20
N ASP A 35 -1.08 -1.46 -8.97
CA ASP A 35 -1.06 -1.84 -10.38
C ASP A 35 -0.26 -0.85 -11.22
N GLU A 36 -0.31 0.44 -10.86
CA GLU A 36 0.40 1.53 -11.53
C GLU A 36 1.86 1.68 -11.08
N VAL A 37 2.25 1.02 -9.98
CA VAL A 37 3.62 1.09 -9.48
C VAL A 37 4.57 0.32 -10.41
N PRO A 38 5.70 0.92 -10.83
CA PRO A 38 6.68 0.23 -11.66
C PRO A 38 7.15 -1.09 -11.02
N THR A 39 7.20 -2.16 -11.81
CA THR A 39 7.59 -3.50 -11.34
C THR A 39 8.96 -3.49 -10.67
N SER A 40 9.91 -2.67 -11.14
CA SER A 40 11.23 -2.53 -10.53
C SER A 40 11.17 -2.07 -9.07
N LEU A 41 10.25 -1.18 -8.71
CA LEU A 41 10.08 -0.72 -7.33
C LEU A 41 9.45 -1.81 -6.45
N LYS A 42 8.43 -2.51 -6.98
CA LYS A 42 7.81 -3.66 -6.31
C LYS A 42 8.84 -4.75 -6.03
N SER A 43 9.66 -5.09 -7.03
CA SER A 43 10.75 -6.06 -6.90
C SER A 43 11.80 -5.62 -5.89
N ARG A 44 12.19 -4.34 -5.88
CA ARG A 44 13.18 -3.82 -4.93
C ARG A 44 12.71 -3.93 -3.47
N VAL A 45 11.44 -3.61 -3.20
CA VAL A 45 10.86 -3.81 -1.86
C VAL A 45 10.67 -5.29 -1.53
N GLY A 46 10.28 -6.11 -2.51
CA GLY A 46 10.19 -7.56 -2.35
C GLY A 46 11.53 -8.19 -1.94
N SER A 47 12.61 -7.87 -2.66
CA SER A 47 13.97 -8.32 -2.34
C SER A 47 14.41 -7.86 -0.95
N PHE A 48 14.09 -6.62 -0.54
CA PHE A 48 14.37 -6.16 0.82
C PHE A 48 13.74 -7.06 1.88
N PHE A 49 12.46 -7.40 1.73
CA PHE A 49 11.79 -8.30 2.66
C PHE A 49 12.37 -9.71 2.63
N GLU A 50 12.72 -10.26 1.47
CA GLU A 50 13.39 -11.57 1.38
C GLU A 50 14.75 -11.56 2.10
N THR A 51 15.55 -10.51 1.93
CA THR A 51 16.82 -10.38 2.63
C THR A 51 16.60 -10.22 4.14
N LEU A 52 15.58 -9.47 4.59
CA LEU A 52 15.21 -9.41 6.02
C LEU A 52 14.79 -10.77 6.60
N LYS A 53 14.07 -11.60 5.85
CA LYS A 53 13.69 -12.97 6.28
C LYS A 53 14.93 -13.85 6.50
N SER A 54 16.02 -13.60 5.78
CA SER A 54 17.32 -14.26 5.98
C SER A 54 18.15 -13.69 7.14
N GLU A 55 17.60 -12.72 7.89
CA GLU A 55 18.22 -12.03 9.04
C GLU A 55 19.46 -11.17 8.71
N ASP A 56 19.75 -10.95 7.43
CA ASP A 56 20.83 -10.05 7.00
C ASP A 56 20.32 -8.60 6.84
N ILE A 57 20.10 -7.94 7.97
CA ILE A 57 19.53 -6.58 8.03
C ILE A 57 20.46 -5.56 7.32
N ASN A 58 21.78 -5.71 7.46
CA ASN A 58 22.72 -4.76 6.84
C ASN A 58 22.62 -4.86 5.31
N LYS A 59 22.73 -6.08 4.77
CA LYS A 59 22.62 -6.31 3.33
C LYS A 59 21.27 -5.86 2.79
N ALA A 60 20.17 -6.12 3.52
CA ALA A 60 18.84 -5.67 3.13
C ALA A 60 18.80 -4.16 2.90
N TYR A 61 19.38 -3.37 3.81
CA TYR A 61 19.46 -1.92 3.64
C TYR A 61 20.46 -1.47 2.58
N GLU A 62 21.62 -2.12 2.45
CA GLU A 62 22.60 -1.82 1.41
C GLU A 62 22.00 -1.98 -0.01
N GLU A 63 21.27 -3.08 -0.23
CA GLU A 63 20.58 -3.36 -1.49
C GLU A 63 19.39 -2.41 -1.70
N LEU A 64 18.55 -2.22 -0.67
CA LEU A 64 17.37 -1.36 -0.76
C LEU A 64 17.76 0.09 -1.02
N LEU A 65 18.82 0.59 -0.39
CA LEU A 65 19.22 2.01 -0.45
C LEU A 65 20.24 2.31 -1.55
N GLN A 66 20.50 1.38 -2.48
CA GLN A 66 21.41 1.61 -3.61
C GLN A 66 21.15 2.97 -4.30
N ASN A 67 22.21 3.77 -4.48
CA ASN A 67 22.19 5.13 -5.03
C ASN A 67 21.42 6.19 -4.21
N SER A 68 20.83 5.83 -3.06
CA SER A 68 20.21 6.79 -2.15
C SER A 68 21.29 7.62 -1.44
N PRO A 69 21.09 8.93 -1.25
CA PRO A 69 21.92 9.74 -0.36
C PRO A 69 22.01 9.21 1.08
N ILE A 70 21.04 8.40 1.52
CA ILE A 70 21.07 7.76 2.85
C ILE A 70 22.28 6.83 2.98
N MET A 71 22.73 6.17 1.91
CA MET A 71 23.92 5.31 1.94
C MET A 71 25.21 6.05 2.30
N ASN A 72 25.28 7.34 2.02
CA ASN A 72 26.45 8.17 2.35
C ASN A 72 26.39 8.71 3.79
N GLN A 73 25.23 8.55 4.46
CA GLN A 73 24.99 8.99 5.83
C GLN A 73 25.05 7.77 6.76
N LYS A 74 26.27 7.42 7.18
CA LYS A 74 26.51 6.20 7.99
C LYS A 74 25.68 6.14 9.27
N GLU A 75 25.44 7.28 9.90
CA GLU A 75 24.61 7.37 11.12
C GLU A 75 23.16 7.01 10.83
N ASP A 76 22.56 7.57 9.78
CA ASP A 76 21.19 7.27 9.36
C ASP A 76 21.01 5.79 9.01
N LEU A 77 21.95 5.23 8.23
CA LEU A 77 21.95 3.82 7.90
C LEU A 77 22.02 2.94 9.15
N ASN A 78 22.93 3.26 10.07
CA ASN A 78 23.06 2.53 11.33
C ASN A 78 21.79 2.65 12.18
N ASN A 79 21.17 3.82 12.23
CA ASN A 79 19.91 4.03 12.94
C ASN A 79 18.79 3.14 12.37
N LEU A 80 18.64 3.06 11.05
CA LEU A 80 17.67 2.17 10.39
C LEU A 80 17.91 0.70 10.75
N VAL A 81 19.16 0.25 10.71
CA VAL A 81 19.54 -1.13 11.08
C VAL A 81 19.23 -1.43 12.55
N VAL A 82 19.60 -0.52 13.46
CA VAL A 82 19.37 -0.68 14.91
C VAL A 82 17.88 -0.68 15.23
N GLN A 83 17.11 0.24 14.64
CA GLN A 83 15.67 0.30 14.83
C GLN A 83 15.00 -0.98 14.31
N THR A 84 15.41 -1.48 13.14
CA THR A 84 14.86 -2.72 12.57
C THR A 84 15.17 -3.93 13.44
N ARG A 85 16.41 -4.04 13.95
CA ARG A 85 16.78 -5.11 14.89
C ARG A 85 15.93 -5.07 16.15
N ARG A 86 15.69 -3.87 16.70
CA ARG A 86 14.81 -3.68 17.86
C ARG A 86 13.37 -4.07 17.53
N ALA A 87 12.86 -3.68 16.36
CA ALA A 87 11.52 -4.03 15.91
C ALA A 87 11.34 -5.55 15.77
N ILE A 88 12.30 -6.26 15.17
CA ILE A 88 12.29 -7.72 15.09
C ILE A 88 12.30 -8.36 16.49
N GLY A 89 13.04 -7.79 17.45
CA GLY A 89 13.02 -8.24 18.84
C GLY A 89 11.66 -8.07 19.53
N LEU A 90 10.89 -7.03 19.16
CA LEU A 90 9.58 -6.72 19.76
C LEU A 90 8.43 -7.46 19.05
N TYR A 91 8.35 -7.33 17.74
CA TYR A 91 7.24 -7.82 16.91
C TYR A 91 7.49 -9.23 16.36
N GLY A 92 8.70 -9.75 16.54
CA GLY A 92 9.10 -11.07 16.10
C GLY A 92 9.73 -11.09 14.70
N LYS A 93 10.12 -12.29 14.25
CA LYS A 93 10.71 -12.50 12.93
C LYS A 93 9.68 -12.22 11.85
N ILE A 94 10.12 -11.64 10.73
CA ILE A 94 9.28 -11.42 9.56
C ILE A 94 9.15 -12.71 8.75
N TYR A 95 7.93 -13.06 8.34
CA TYR A 95 7.62 -14.26 7.55
C TYR A 95 7.15 -13.91 6.14
N ASN A 96 6.35 -12.85 6.05
CA ASN A 96 5.77 -12.43 4.79
C ASN A 96 5.62 -10.89 4.74
N ASN A 97 5.27 -10.39 3.57
CA ASN A 97 4.87 -9.00 3.38
C ASN A 97 3.69 -8.94 2.42
N GLU A 98 2.82 -7.96 2.63
CA GLU A 98 1.64 -7.75 1.80
C GLU A 98 1.56 -6.28 1.36
N PRO A 99 1.37 -5.99 0.05
CA PRO A 99 1.16 -4.62 -0.39
C PRO A 99 -0.22 -4.12 0.08
N VAL A 100 -0.26 -2.96 0.73
CA VAL A 100 -1.52 -2.40 1.27
C VAL A 100 -2.11 -1.37 0.30
N TYR A 101 -1.39 -0.27 0.05
CA TYR A 101 -1.72 0.72 -0.98
C TYR A 101 -0.49 1.53 -1.40
N ALA A 102 -0.55 2.14 -2.58
CA ALA A 102 0.46 3.04 -3.10
C ALA A 102 -0.11 4.46 -3.25
N ASP A 103 0.63 5.47 -2.81
CA ASP A 103 0.33 6.88 -3.07
C ASP A 103 1.22 7.38 -4.23
N LEU A 104 0.62 7.58 -5.40
CA LEU A 104 1.29 8.17 -6.56
C LEU A 104 1.05 9.69 -6.55
N VAL A 105 1.95 10.43 -5.91
CA VAL A 105 1.81 11.89 -5.73
C VAL A 105 2.13 12.63 -7.03
N SER A 106 3.08 12.10 -7.81
CA SER A 106 3.42 12.57 -9.15
C SER A 106 4.17 11.47 -9.92
N ASN A 107 4.45 11.70 -11.20
CA ASN A 107 5.27 10.79 -12.04
C ASN A 107 6.66 10.49 -11.47
N SER A 108 7.16 11.31 -10.54
CA SER A 108 8.49 11.19 -9.96
C SER A 108 8.49 10.97 -8.45
N TYR A 109 7.33 10.84 -7.79
CA TYR A 109 7.26 10.69 -6.34
C TYR A 109 6.15 9.74 -5.94
N ILE A 110 6.55 8.59 -5.40
CA ILE A 110 5.68 7.46 -5.08
C ILE A 110 5.97 7.00 -3.66
N ARG A 111 4.93 6.68 -2.90
CA ARG A 111 5.04 6.01 -1.60
C ARG A 111 4.37 4.66 -1.65
N LEU A 112 5.08 3.62 -1.21
CA LEU A 112 4.55 2.26 -1.11
C LEU A 112 4.36 1.90 0.36
N ASN A 113 3.16 1.42 0.70
CA ASN A 113 2.83 0.98 2.05
C ASN A 113 2.64 -0.54 2.04
N TYR A 114 3.34 -1.23 2.92
CA TYR A 114 3.33 -2.67 3.08
C TYR A 114 2.97 -3.05 4.51
N LEU A 115 2.32 -4.20 4.67
CA LEU A 115 2.13 -4.89 5.92
C LEU A 115 3.22 -5.96 6.03
N GLY A 116 4.17 -5.77 6.95
CA GLY A 116 5.12 -6.81 7.33
C GLY A 116 4.42 -7.79 8.26
N ILE A 117 4.41 -9.07 7.91
CA ILE A 117 3.82 -10.15 8.70
C ILE A 117 4.91 -10.72 9.60
N HIS A 118 4.91 -10.36 10.88
CA HIS A 118 5.83 -10.89 11.88
C HIS A 118 5.16 -11.95 12.77
N SER A 119 5.93 -12.76 13.51
CA SER A 119 5.36 -13.83 14.36
C SER A 119 4.42 -13.32 15.45
N ASN A 120 4.65 -12.12 16.00
CA ASN A 120 3.91 -11.65 17.17
C ASN A 120 2.85 -10.63 16.76
N TYR A 121 3.24 -9.59 16.01
CA TYR A 121 2.34 -8.53 15.57
C TYR A 121 2.75 -7.99 14.19
N PRO A 122 1.80 -7.58 13.33
CA PRO A 122 2.15 -6.96 12.06
C PRO A 122 2.79 -5.59 12.25
N VAL A 123 3.62 -5.18 11.29
CA VAL A 123 4.31 -3.88 11.29
C VAL A 123 4.09 -3.19 9.96
N ARG A 124 3.83 -1.89 9.97
CA ARG A 124 3.66 -1.10 8.76
C ARG A 124 5.02 -0.72 8.23
N TRP A 125 5.25 -0.90 6.94
CA TRP A 125 6.46 -0.47 6.27
C TRP A 125 6.13 0.54 5.19
N ILE A 126 6.83 1.66 5.19
CA ILE A 126 6.59 2.78 4.31
C ILE A 126 7.88 3.10 3.56
N PHE A 127 7.84 2.97 2.23
CA PHE A 127 8.96 3.25 1.35
C PHE A 127 8.63 4.44 0.46
N THR A 128 9.40 5.52 0.57
CA THR A 128 9.21 6.70 -0.27
C THR A 128 10.28 6.77 -1.34
N PHE A 129 9.85 6.73 -2.59
CA PHE A 129 10.67 6.76 -3.77
C PHE A 129 10.61 8.13 -4.45
N TYR A 130 11.77 8.58 -4.93
CA TYR A 130 11.90 9.75 -5.79
C TYR A 130 12.64 9.36 -7.06
N ARG A 131 12.08 9.72 -8.22
CA ARG A 131 12.74 9.57 -9.50
C ARG A 131 13.73 10.72 -9.69
N SER A 132 14.94 10.51 -9.21
CA SER A 132 16.03 11.48 -9.30
C SER A 132 16.50 11.66 -10.74
N PRO A 133 16.93 12.87 -11.14
CA PRO A 133 17.47 13.11 -12.48
C PRO A 133 18.75 12.32 -12.81
N LYS A 134 19.53 11.93 -11.78
CA LYS A 134 20.86 11.31 -11.96
C LYS A 134 20.87 9.78 -11.83
N HIS A 135 20.03 9.23 -10.95
CA HIS A 135 20.08 7.82 -10.57
C HIS A 135 18.72 7.12 -10.71
N ASP A 136 17.80 7.73 -11.46
CA ASP A 136 16.41 7.29 -11.58
C ASP A 136 15.79 7.11 -10.18
N TRP A 137 15.03 6.03 -9.94
CA TRP A 137 14.35 5.81 -8.66
C TRP A 137 15.32 5.51 -7.50
N ILE A 138 15.31 6.41 -6.52
CA ILE A 138 16.01 6.26 -5.24
C ILE A 138 15.03 6.29 -4.07
N ILE A 139 15.38 5.62 -2.98
CA ILE A 139 14.67 5.77 -1.71
C ILE A 139 15.10 7.08 -1.07
N THR A 140 14.14 7.91 -0.65
CA THR A 140 14.41 9.13 0.11
C THR A 140 13.99 9.01 1.57
N ASN A 141 13.14 8.04 1.91
CA ASN A 141 12.72 7.80 3.28
C ASN A 141 12.21 6.36 3.44
N ILE A 142 12.50 5.75 4.60
CA ILE A 142 11.93 4.49 5.06
C ILE A 142 11.39 4.74 6.46
N LYS A 143 10.16 4.30 6.72
CA LYS A 143 9.58 4.27 8.07
C LYS A 143 8.95 2.94 8.33
N PHE A 144 8.83 2.61 9.60
CA PHE A 144 7.94 1.56 10.04
C PHE A 144 7.40 1.86 11.43
N ASP A 145 6.20 1.38 11.70
CA ASP A 145 5.45 1.61 12.94
C ASP A 145 4.34 0.55 13.12
N ASP A 146 3.73 0.51 14.30
CA ASP A 146 2.64 -0.38 14.69
C ASP A 146 1.27 0.34 14.72
N LEU A 147 1.16 1.48 14.04
CA LEU A 147 -0.04 2.33 14.04
C LEU A 147 -1.10 1.77 13.10
N SER A 148 -1.96 0.92 13.67
CA SER A 148 -3.00 0.17 12.94
C SER A 148 -4.04 1.04 12.24
N GLU A 149 -4.31 2.24 12.78
CA GLU A 149 -5.32 3.17 12.26
C GLU A 149 -5.06 3.60 10.82
N TYR A 150 -3.80 3.53 10.37
CA TYR A 150 -3.46 3.93 9.02
C TYR A 150 -3.57 2.82 7.97
N TYR A 151 -3.81 1.57 8.37
CA TYR A 151 -4.15 0.52 7.40
C TYR A 151 -5.57 0.68 6.87
N PHE A 152 -6.44 1.26 7.69
CA PHE A 152 -7.86 1.40 7.42
C PHE A 152 -8.11 2.87 7.13
N ARG A 153 -7.91 3.30 5.87
CA ARG A 153 -8.31 4.66 5.49
C ARG A 153 -9.84 4.73 5.57
N ASP A 154 -10.35 5.63 6.40
CA ASP A 154 -11.74 6.08 6.32
C ASP A 154 -11.91 6.70 4.92
N ASN A 155 -12.73 6.06 4.08
CA ASN A 155 -13.09 6.61 2.77
C ASN A 155 -14.15 7.69 2.92
#